data_AF-F7NHZ8-F1
#
_entry.id   AF-F7NHZ8-F1
#
_cell.length_a   1.000
_cell.length_b   1.000
_cell.length_c   1.000
_cell.angle_alpha   90.00
_cell.angle_beta   90.00
_cell.angle_gamma   90.00
#
_symmetry.space_group_name_H-M   'P 1'
#
loop_
_entity.id
_entity.type
_entity.pdbx_description
1 polymer ?
#
loop_
_entity_poly.entity_id
_entity_poly.type
_entity_poly.pdbx_seq_one_letter_code
_entity_poly.pdbx_strand_id
1 'polypeptide(L)'
;TVASSGTKTLETTADLLKDAQIYGNKVYVKPDVLNKVGAAEANGGSGFSGLAQTVTSSKPATWHGELTGGTQRIVQYSDSQGVKFIIHEVTDAVGNVVHRDFDAVRIASGQVINKMK
;
A
#
# COMPACT_ATOMS: atom_id res chain seq x y z
N THR A 1 -33.08 -4.58 27.15
CA THR A 1 -32.53 -4.71 25.78
C THR A 1 -31.03 -4.55 25.86
N VAL A 2 -30.28 -5.63 25.70
CA VAL A 2 -28.81 -5.59 25.73
C VAL A 2 -28.33 -4.96 24.42
N ALA A 3 -27.68 -3.81 24.51
CA ALA A 3 -26.98 -3.19 23.40
C ALA A 3 -25.80 -4.09 23.04
N SER A 4 -25.85 -4.73 21.87
CA SER A 4 -24.72 -5.40 21.25
C SER A 4 -23.67 -4.34 20.93
N SER A 5 -22.70 -4.15 21.83
CA SER A 5 -21.45 -3.53 21.48
C SER A 5 -20.72 -4.49 20.54
N GLY A 6 -20.89 -4.30 19.24
CA GLY A 6 -20.04 -4.95 18.24
C GLY A 6 -18.60 -4.57 18.52
N THR A 7 -17.87 -5.41 19.25
CA THR A 7 -16.43 -5.32 19.38
C THR A 7 -15.88 -5.49 17.97
N LYS A 8 -15.54 -4.37 17.34
CA LYS A 8 -14.81 -4.34 16.09
C LYS A 8 -13.44 -4.92 16.41
N THR A 9 -13.27 -6.23 16.28
CA THR A 9 -12.00 -6.89 16.49
C THR A 9 -11.02 -6.23 15.54
N LEU A 10 -10.04 -5.52 16.10
CA LEU A 10 -8.97 -4.92 15.30
C LEU A 10 -8.19 -6.09 14.71
N GLU A 11 -8.33 -6.33 13.41
CA GLU A 11 -7.54 -7.34 12.70
C GLU A 11 -6.06 -6.97 12.89
N THR A 12 -5.30 -7.84 13.54
CA THR A 12 -3.86 -7.61 13.69
C THR A 12 -3.13 -7.89 12.37
N THR A 13 -1.91 -7.40 12.21
CA THR A 13 -1.06 -7.77 11.06
C THR A 13 -0.92 -9.29 10.95
N ALA A 14 -0.83 -10.02 12.06
CA ALA A 14 -0.77 -11.48 12.04
C ALA A 14 -2.06 -12.10 11.46
N ASP A 15 -3.24 -11.58 11.83
CA ASP A 15 -4.53 -12.06 11.30
C ASP A 15 -4.67 -11.81 9.79
N LEU A 16 -4.15 -10.67 9.33
CA LEU A 16 -4.13 -10.30 7.92
C LEU A 16 -3.20 -11.18 7.09
N LEU A 17 -2.10 -11.65 7.66
CA LEU A 17 -1.09 -12.46 6.97
C LEU A 17 -1.39 -13.97 6.95
N LYS A 18 -2.54 -14.43 7.47
CA LYS A 18 -2.88 -15.86 7.54
C LYS A 18 -2.87 -16.61 6.19
N ASP A 19 -3.22 -15.91 5.11
CA ASP A 19 -3.27 -16.44 3.74
C ASP A 19 -2.06 -15.98 2.90
N ALA A 20 -1.01 -15.48 3.56
CA ALA A 20 0.18 -14.99 2.88
C ALA A 20 0.96 -16.13 2.22
N GLN A 21 1.46 -15.87 1.02
CA GLN A 21 2.37 -16.77 0.32
C GLN A 21 3.81 -16.36 0.57
N ILE A 22 4.64 -17.32 0.96
CA ILE A 22 6.05 -17.10 1.23
C ILE A 22 6.85 -17.73 0.09
N TYR A 23 7.58 -16.91 -0.65
CA TYR A 23 8.51 -17.36 -1.69
C TYR A 23 9.93 -16.91 -1.30
N GLY A 24 10.74 -17.87 -0.84
CA GLY A 24 12.04 -17.58 -0.26
C GLY A 24 11.89 -16.71 1.00
N ASN A 25 12.52 -15.53 1.02
CA ASN A 25 12.46 -14.59 2.13
C ASN A 25 11.44 -13.44 1.90
N LYS A 26 10.55 -13.58 0.91
CA LYS A 26 9.56 -12.55 0.56
C LYS A 26 8.15 -13.04 0.88
N VAL A 27 7.38 -12.16 1.52
CA VAL A 27 5.97 -12.40 1.84
C VAL A 27 5.11 -11.69 0.81
N TYR A 28 4.10 -12.39 0.31
CA TYR A 28 3.14 -11.89 -0.67
C TYR A 28 1.72 -12.06 -0.15
N VAL A 29 0.89 -11.03 -0.31
CA VAL A 29 -0.52 -11.06 0.08
C VAL A 29 -1.39 -10.48 -1.01
N LYS A 30 -2.69 -10.80 -0.96
CA LYS A 30 -3.68 -10.24 -1.87
C LYS A 30 -3.70 -8.69 -1.78
N PRO A 31 -4.02 -7.98 -2.87
CA PRO A 31 -4.03 -6.52 -2.88
C PRO A 31 -4.86 -5.86 -1.77
N ASP A 32 -6.04 -6.39 -1.47
CA ASP A 32 -6.93 -5.89 -0.42
C ASP A 32 -6.30 -6.02 0.98
N VAL A 33 -5.65 -7.15 1.24
CA VAL A 33 -4.91 -7.40 2.48
C VAL A 33 -3.72 -6.45 2.62
N LEU A 34 -2.94 -6.25 1.55
CA LEU A 34 -1.81 -5.33 1.59
C LEU A 34 -2.26 -3.90 1.87
N ASN A 35 -3.38 -3.47 1.29
CA ASN A 35 -3.93 -2.14 1.54
C ASN A 35 -4.35 -1.96 3.00
N LYS A 36 -4.91 -2.99 3.64
CA LYS A 36 -5.20 -2.96 5.08
C LYS A 36 -3.92 -2.84 5.91
N VAL A 37 -2.89 -3.63 5.59
CA VAL A 37 -1.58 -3.56 6.27
C VAL A 37 -0.93 -2.19 6.08
N GLY A 38 -0.89 -1.68 4.86
CA GLY A 38 -0.35 -0.35 4.54
C GLY A 38 -1.11 0.77 5.25
N ALA A 39 -2.44 0.70 5.32
CA ALA A 39 -3.25 1.67 6.05
C ALA A 39 -2.96 1.65 7.57
N ALA A 40 -2.78 0.47 8.16
CA ALA A 40 -2.41 0.33 9.57
C ALA A 40 -1.02 0.93 9.84
N GLU A 41 -0.02 0.59 9.03
CA GLU A 41 1.36 1.12 9.17
C GLU A 41 1.45 2.61 8.85
N ALA A 42 0.60 3.12 7.96
CA ALA A 42 0.51 4.54 7.64
C ALA A 42 -0.07 5.36 8.80
N ASN A 43 -0.79 4.74 9.75
CA ASN A 43 -1.35 5.36 10.94
C ASN A 43 -2.01 6.73 10.67
N GLY A 44 -3.04 6.74 9.81
CA GLY A 44 -3.76 7.97 9.43
C GLY A 44 -2.90 8.99 8.67
N GLY A 45 -1.79 8.57 8.06
CA GLY A 45 -0.85 9.42 7.32
C GLY A 45 0.40 9.81 8.12
N SER A 46 0.38 9.69 9.44
CA SER A 46 1.52 10.04 10.30
C SER A 46 2.75 9.15 10.05
N GLY A 47 2.53 7.90 9.60
CA GLY A 47 3.59 6.97 9.23
C GLY A 47 4.42 7.41 8.01
N PHE A 48 3.95 8.40 7.24
CA PHE A 48 4.72 9.01 6.14
C PHE A 48 5.56 10.21 6.58
N SER A 49 5.36 10.70 7.81
CA SER A 49 6.08 11.88 8.30
C SER A 49 7.58 11.60 8.37
N GLY A 50 8.37 12.48 7.77
CA GLY A 50 9.84 12.36 7.73
C GLY A 50 10.37 11.33 6.74
N LEU A 51 9.51 10.71 5.91
CA LEU A 51 9.96 9.83 4.82
C LEU A 51 10.39 10.65 3.60
N ALA A 52 11.50 10.24 2.97
CA ALA A 52 11.92 10.76 1.69
C ALA A 52 11.07 10.14 0.57
N GLN A 53 10.43 10.99 -0.24
CA GLN A 53 9.63 10.55 -1.38
C GLN A 53 10.47 10.54 -2.67
N THR A 54 10.36 9.48 -3.47
CA THR A 54 11.00 9.39 -4.79
C THR A 54 10.05 8.72 -5.79
N VAL A 55 9.89 9.31 -6.97
CA VAL A 55 9.14 8.70 -8.08
C VAL A 55 10.10 7.81 -8.87
N THR A 56 9.88 6.50 -8.88
CA THR A 56 10.77 5.54 -9.56
C THR A 56 10.27 5.17 -10.95
N SER A 57 8.97 5.36 -11.21
CA SER A 57 8.39 5.19 -12.53
C SER A 57 7.25 6.19 -12.71
N SER A 58 7.12 6.75 -13.90
CA SER A 58 6.03 7.62 -14.29
C SER A 58 5.74 7.41 -15.77
N LYS A 59 4.50 7.09 -16.11
CA LYS A 59 4.07 6.89 -17.50
C LYS A 59 2.60 7.30 -17.68
N PRO A 60 2.13 7.52 -18.91
CA PRO A 60 0.72 7.82 -19.15
C PRO A 60 -0.20 6.72 -18.58
N ALA A 61 -1.32 7.14 -17.98
CA ALA A 61 -2.34 6.22 -17.50
C ALA A 61 -3.22 5.75 -18.66
N THR A 62 -3.47 4.45 -18.73
CA THR A 62 -4.34 3.84 -19.75
C THR A 62 -5.52 3.12 -19.12
N TRP A 63 -6.66 3.12 -19.81
CA TRP A 63 -7.85 2.37 -19.43
C TRP A 63 -8.35 1.62 -20.67
N HIS A 64 -8.46 0.29 -20.58
CA HIS A 64 -8.71 -0.59 -21.74
C HIS A 64 -7.78 -0.37 -22.95
N GLY A 65 -6.52 0.04 -22.69
CA GLY A 65 -5.53 0.31 -23.73
C GLY A 65 -5.54 1.76 -24.25
N GLU A 66 -6.54 2.56 -23.92
CA GLU A 66 -6.66 3.95 -24.36
C GLU A 66 -6.05 4.92 -23.35
N LEU A 67 -5.46 6.01 -23.85
CA LEU A 67 -4.91 7.07 -23.01
C LEU A 67 -6.03 7.83 -22.30
N THR A 68 -5.92 7.94 -20.98
CA THR A 68 -6.88 8.68 -20.15
C THR A 68 -6.54 10.16 -20.00
N GLY A 69 -5.38 10.58 -20.53
CA GLY A 69 -4.77 11.89 -20.26
C GLY A 69 -4.11 11.99 -18.88
N GLY A 70 -4.32 11.00 -18.01
CA GLY A 70 -3.73 10.92 -16.68
C GLY A 70 -2.32 10.35 -16.64
N THR A 71 -1.76 10.24 -15.44
CA THR A 71 -0.42 9.65 -15.20
C THR A 71 -0.51 8.53 -14.18
N GLN A 72 0.16 7.41 -14.43
CA GLN A 72 0.39 6.37 -13.42
C GLN A 72 1.85 6.42 -12.95
N ARG A 73 2.07 6.35 -11.64
CA ARG A 73 3.37 6.52 -11.00
C ARG A 73 3.61 5.48 -9.94
N ILE A 74 4.86 5.04 -9.83
CA ILE A 74 5.33 4.28 -8.67
C ILE A 74 6.12 5.24 -7.78
N VAL A 75 5.65 5.40 -6.56
CA VAL A 75 6.22 6.30 -5.56
C VAL A 75 6.79 5.48 -4.42
N GLN A 76 8.07 5.67 -4.13
CA GLN A 76 8.74 5.08 -2.98
C GLN A 76 8.87 6.10 -1.85
N TYR A 77 8.57 5.65 -0.64
CA TYR A 77 8.78 6.39 0.59
C TYR A 77 9.80 5.66 1.44
N SER A 78 10.90 6.33 1.77
CA SER A 78 12.06 5.71 2.42
C SER A 78 12.48 6.45 3.69
N ASP A 79 13.03 5.70 4.63
CA ASP A 79 13.71 6.21 5.83
C ASP A 79 15.17 5.74 5.86
N SER A 80 15.87 5.95 6.99
CA SER A 80 17.26 5.54 7.18
C SER A 80 17.50 4.03 7.09
N GLN A 81 16.45 3.21 7.25
CA GLN A 81 16.52 1.77 7.10
C GLN A 81 16.16 1.30 5.69
N GLY A 82 15.77 2.20 4.77
CA GLY A 82 15.42 1.88 3.39
C GLY A 82 13.95 2.15 3.05
N VAL A 83 13.44 1.47 2.01
CA VAL A 83 12.08 1.68 1.51
C VAL A 83 11.04 1.18 2.53
N LYS A 84 10.17 2.07 2.98
CA LYS A 84 9.07 1.77 3.90
C LYS A 84 7.75 1.50 3.18
N PHE A 85 7.43 2.31 2.17
CA PHE A 85 6.23 2.10 1.34
C PHE A 85 6.59 2.18 -0.14
N ILE A 86 5.95 1.33 -0.95
CA ILE A 86 5.86 1.49 -2.40
C ILE A 86 4.37 1.65 -2.71
N ILE A 87 4.01 2.76 -3.34
CA ILE A 87 2.64 3.09 -3.70
C ILE A 87 2.54 3.21 -5.21
N HIS A 88 1.52 2.59 -5.77
CA HIS A 88 1.07 2.86 -7.12
C HIS A 88 -0.02 3.93 -7.07
N GLU A 89 0.20 5.03 -7.77
CA GLU A 89 -0.71 6.17 -7.85
C GLU A 89 -1.11 6.41 -9.30
N VAL A 90 -2.40 6.62 -9.53
CA VAL A 90 -2.93 7.02 -10.83
C VAL A 90 -3.67 8.34 -10.65
N THR A 91 -3.35 9.31 -11.51
CA THR A 91 -4.04 10.59 -11.60
C THR A 91 -4.88 10.70 -12.86
N ASP A 92 -5.88 11.59 -12.85
CA ASP A 92 -6.55 12.06 -14.06
C ASP A 92 -5.69 13.12 -14.81
N ALA A 93 -6.24 13.66 -15.90
CA ALA A 93 -5.59 14.65 -16.75
C ALA A 93 -5.37 16.02 -16.08
N VAL A 94 -6.08 16.31 -14.98
CA VAL A 94 -5.96 17.56 -14.22
C VAL A 94 -5.04 17.37 -13.00
N GLY A 95 -4.61 16.13 -12.73
CA GLY A 95 -3.70 15.78 -11.65
C GLY A 95 -4.39 15.30 -10.38
N ASN A 96 -5.71 15.06 -10.39
CA ASN A 96 -6.40 14.49 -9.23
C ASN A 96 -6.08 13.00 -9.11
N VAL A 97 -5.81 12.52 -7.90
CA VAL A 97 -5.58 11.10 -7.64
C VAL A 97 -6.90 10.34 -7.78
N VAL A 98 -6.97 9.40 -8.71
CA VAL A 98 -8.17 8.57 -8.98
C VAL A 98 -8.03 7.14 -8.44
N HIS A 99 -6.79 6.64 -8.31
CA HIS A 99 -6.51 5.34 -7.73
C HIS A 99 -5.18 5.41 -6.99
N ARG A 100 -5.13 4.82 -5.79
CA ARG A 100 -3.91 4.74 -5.00
C ARG A 100 -3.94 3.47 -4.16
N ASP A 101 -2.94 2.62 -4.33
CA ASP A 101 -2.78 1.40 -3.56
C ASP A 101 -1.33 1.08 -3.26
N PHE A 102 -1.12 0.23 -2.27
CA PHE A 102 0.21 -0.22 -1.90
C PHE A 102 0.66 -1.36 -2.81
N ASP A 103 1.90 -1.29 -3.29
CA ASP A 103 2.61 -2.37 -3.98
C ASP A 103 3.55 -3.12 -3.04
N ALA A 104 4.07 -2.44 -2.00
CA ALA A 104 4.81 -3.05 -0.91
C ALA A 104 4.78 -2.20 0.36
N VAL A 105 4.85 -2.86 1.51
CA VAL A 105 4.87 -2.23 2.84
C VAL A 105 5.90 -2.94 3.70
N ARG A 106 6.82 -2.18 4.30
CA ARG A 106 7.68 -2.69 5.37
C ARG A 106 7.00 -2.45 6.71
N ILE A 107 6.71 -3.54 7.41
CA ILE A 107 6.06 -3.50 8.73
C ILE A 107 7.08 -3.30 9.84
N ALA A 108 6.61 -3.00 11.06
CA ALA A 108 7.45 -2.72 12.23
C ALA A 108 8.52 -3.79 12.54
N SER A 109 8.32 -5.06 12.18
CA SER A 109 9.32 -6.12 12.33
C SER A 109 10.49 -6.04 11.34
N GLY A 110 10.46 -5.08 10.41
CA GLY A 110 11.43 -4.92 9.33
C GLY A 110 11.13 -5.78 8.09
N GLN A 111 10.16 -6.69 8.17
CA GLN A 111 9.76 -7.54 7.06
C GLN A 111 9.02 -6.75 5.97
N VAL A 112 9.33 -7.03 4.70
CA VAL A 112 8.64 -6.43 3.56
C VAL A 112 7.53 -7.35 3.07
N ILE A 113 6.29 -6.84 3.10
CA ILE A 113 5.10 -7.49 2.58
C ILE A 113 4.85 -6.93 1.17
N ASN A 114 4.72 -7.81 0.19
CA ASN A 114 4.59 -7.47 -1.22
C ASN A 114 3.18 -7.76 -1.72
N LYS A 115 2.76 -7.02 -2.74
CA LYS A 115 1.51 -7.30 -3.44
C LYS A 115 1.66 -8.55 -4.29
N MET A 116 0.70 -9.46 -4.17
CA MET A 116 0.57 -10.59 -5.08
C MET A 116 0.16 -10.08 -6.46
N LYS A 117 0.83 -10.60 -7.50
CA LYS A 117 0.55 -10.26 -8.91
C LYS A 117 -0.56 -11.14 -9.47
#